data_AF-A0A1G9Z2D8-F1
#
_entry.id   AF-A0A1G9Z2D8-F1
#
_cell.length_a   1.000
_cell.length_b   1.000
_cell.length_c   1.000
_cell.angle_alpha   90.00
_cell.angle_beta   90.00
_cell.angle_gamma   90.00
#
_symmetry.space_group_name_H-M   'P 1'
#
loop_
_entity.id
_entity.type
_entity.pdbx_description
1 polymer ?
#
loop_
_entity_poly.entity_id
_entity_poly.type
_entity_poly.pdbx_seq_one_letter_code
_entity_poly.pdbx_strand_id
1 'polypeptide(L)' 'MLDNVTDESLVLGCAYEDGVWKVYETRERGGHFIIKELDNENDAFDYFYQFVLSQHNTTNN' A
#
# COMPACT_ATOMS: atom_id res chain seq x y z
N MET A 1 14.60 26.89 6.52
CA MET A 1 14.57 25.45 6.81
C MET A 1 13.16 25.00 6.51
N LEU A 2 12.95 24.46 5.30
CA LEU A 2 11.64 23.98 4.87
C LEU A 2 11.45 22.64 5.58
N ASP A 3 10.65 22.64 6.63
CA ASP A 3 10.16 21.45 7.31
C ASP A 3 9.25 20.73 6.31
N ASN A 4 9.85 20.02 5.37
CA ASN A 4 9.15 19.19 4.41
C ASN A 4 8.89 17.86 5.10
N VAL A 5 8.05 17.88 6.14
CA VAL A 5 7.16 16.76 6.37
C VAL A 5 6.30 16.72 5.12
N THR A 6 6.71 15.91 4.15
CA THR A 6 5.74 15.34 3.24
C THR A 6 4.77 14.61 4.15
N ASP A 7 3.58 15.18 4.27
CA ASP A 7 2.37 14.52 4.73
C ASP A 7 2.08 13.37 3.75
N GLU A 8 2.98 12.38 3.73
CA GLU A 8 2.96 11.26 2.79
C GLU A 8 1.93 10.25 3.29
N SER A 9 0.67 10.67 3.22
CA SER A 9 -0.31 10.09 2.31
C SER A 9 -0.12 8.58 2.11
N LEU A 10 -0.83 7.78 2.90
CA LEU A 10 -1.09 6.35 2.65
C LEU A 10 0.09 5.61 2.00
N VAL A 11 1.12 5.29 2.78
CA VAL A 11 2.20 4.42 2.30
C VAL A 11 1.63 3.02 2.10
N LEU A 12 1.39 2.67 0.85
CA LEU A 12 1.12 1.32 0.42
C LEU A 12 2.44 0.61 0.14
N GLY A 13 2.54 -0.64 0.58
CA GLY A 13 3.71 -1.48 0.35
C GLY A 13 3.32 -2.86 -0.19
N CYS A 14 4.23 -3.49 -0.92
CA CYS A 14 4.14 -4.90 -1.27
C CYS A 14 5.52 -5.52 -1.00
N ALA A 15 5.60 -6.52 -0.12
CA ALA A 15 6.86 -7.19 0.21
C ALA A 15 6.68 -8.70 0.32
N TYR A 16 7.73 -9.44 0.00
CA TYR A 16 7.77 -10.89 0.16
C TYR A 16 8.32 -11.25 1.54
N GLU A 17 7.50 -11.82 2.41
CA GLU A 17 7.85 -12.16 3.78
C GLU A 17 7.27 -13.51 4.18
N ASP A 18 8.07 -14.35 4.83
CA ASP A 18 7.68 -15.68 5.32
C ASP A 18 7.16 -16.63 4.22
N GLY A 19 7.64 -16.45 2.98
CA GLY A 19 7.25 -17.30 1.86
C GLY A 19 6.02 -16.82 1.08
N VAL A 20 5.38 -15.73 1.52
CA VAL A 20 4.18 -15.15 0.90
C VAL A 20 4.38 -13.66 0.59
N TRP A 21 3.71 -13.17 -0.44
CA TRP A 21 3.62 -11.75 -0.74
C TRP A 21 2.57 -11.09 0.13
N LYS A 22 2.98 -10.06 0.85
CA LYS A 22 2.14 -9.28 1.76
C LYS A 22 2.00 -7.88 1.23
N VAL A 23 0.76 -7.46 1.08
CA VAL A 23 0.41 -6.09 0.70
C VAL A 23 -0.02 -5.33 1.95
N TYR A 24 0.54 -4.15 2.13
CA TYR A 24 0.44 -3.34 3.33
C TYR A 24 -0.24 -2.01 3.05
N GLU A 25 -1.07 -1.57 3.99
CA GLU A 25 -1.66 -0.24 4.04
C GLU A 25 -1.26 0.43 5.36
N THR A 26 -0.63 1.61 5.27
CA THR A 26 -0.47 2.48 6.43
C THR A 26 -1.59 3.51 6.46
N ARG A 27 -2.18 3.69 7.64
CA ARG A 27 -3.12 4.79 7.89
C ARG A 27 -2.45 5.83 8.78
N GLU A 28 -2.79 7.11 8.58
CA GLU A 28 -2.27 8.27 9.31
C GLU A 28 -2.32 8.15 10.85
N ARG A 29 -3.13 7.23 11.39
CA ARG A 29 -3.19 6.93 12.83
C ARG A 29 -2.24 5.82 13.31
N GLY A 30 -1.18 5.54 12.54
CA GLY A 30 0.00 4.80 12.99
C GLY A 30 -0.11 3.27 12.94
N GLY A 31 -1.08 2.73 12.20
CA GLY A 31 -1.21 1.28 12.01
C GLY A 31 -0.69 0.84 10.64
N HIS A 32 0.18 -0.18 10.62
CA HIS A 32 0.55 -0.92 9.43
C HIS A 32 -0.35 -2.16 9.36
N PHE A 33 -1.22 -2.24 8.37
CA PHE A 33 -2.18 -3.32 8.23
C PHE A 33 -1.85 -4.15 6.99
N ILE A 34 -1.82 -5.47 7.15
CA ILE A 34 -1.76 -6.39 6.01
C ILE A 34 -3.16 -6.42 5.40
N ILE A 35 -3.29 -5.94 4.17
CA ILE A 35 -4.56 -5.94 3.43
C ILE A 35 -4.74 -7.24 2.64
N LYS A 36 -3.65 -7.90 2.25
CA LYS A 36 -3.69 -9.14 1.48
C LYS A 36 -2.40 -9.94 1.61
N GLU A 37 -2.54 -11.27 1.66
CA GLU A 37 -1.44 -12.24 1.55
C GLU A 37 -1.68 -13.11 0.33
N LEU A 38 -0.65 -13.30 -0.50
CA LEU A 38 -0.71 -13.96 -1.80
C LEU A 38 0.54 -14.81 -2.02
N ASP A 39 0.39 -16.04 -2.50
CA ASP A 39 1.52 -16.93 -2.76
C ASP A 39 2.23 -16.62 -4.10
N ASN A 40 1.60 -15.83 -4.97
CA ASN A 40 2.10 -15.50 -6.30
C ASN A 40 2.48 -14.02 -6.40
N GLU A 41 3.66 -13.76 -6.96
CA GLU A 41 4.15 -12.41 -7.23
C GLU A 41 3.22 -11.62 -8.16
N ASN A 42 2.78 -12.21 -9.27
CA ASN A 42 1.98 -11.51 -10.26
C ASN A 42 0.63 -11.09 -9.68
N ASP A 43 -0.04 -11.98 -8.95
CA ASP A 43 -1.29 -11.66 -8.26
C ASP A 43 -1.09 -10.57 -7.21
N ALA A 44 0.05 -10.58 -6.49
CA ALA A 44 0.37 -9.57 -5.49
C ALA A 44 0.59 -8.19 -6.10
N PHE A 45 1.34 -8.12 -7.20
CA PHE A 45 1.57 -6.87 -7.92
C PHE A 45 0.32 -6.38 -8.64
N ASP A 46 -0.48 -7.27 -9.25
CA ASP A 46 -1.75 -6.89 -9.87
C ASP A 46 -2.71 -6.30 -8.82
N TYR A 47 -2.88 -7.00 -7.69
CA TYR A 47 -3.70 -6.52 -6.59
C TYR A 47 -3.21 -5.17 -6.05
N PHE A 48 -1.90 -5.02 -5.82
CA PHE A 48 -1.30 -3.76 -5.38
C PHE A 48 -1.56 -2.63 -6.37
N TYR A 49 -1.40 -2.88 -7.67
CA TYR A 49 -1.62 -1.88 -8.71
C TYR A 49 -3.09 -1.44 -8.78
N GLN A 50 -4.05 -2.38 -8.75
CA GLN A 50 -5.48 -2.06 -8.71
C GLN A 50 -5.86 -1.28 -7.46
N PHE A 51 -5.24 -1.60 -6.32
CA PHE A 51 -5.46 -0.91 -5.06
C PHE A 51 -4.99 0.56 -5.12
N VAL A 52 -3.77 0.80 -5.62
CA VAL A 52 -3.23 2.14 -5.85
C VAL A 52 -4.14 2.95 -6.80
N LEU A 53 -4.58 2.34 -7.90
CA LEU A 53 -5.46 2.97 -8.88
C LEU A 53 -6.81 3.38 -8.27
N SER A 54 -7.41 2.50 -7.48
CA SER A 54 -8.71 2.75 -6.84
C SER A 54 -8.66 3.94 -5.87
N GLN A 55 -7.56 4.08 -5.12
CA GLN A 55 -7.37 5.22 -4.23
C GLN A 55 -7.17 6.54 -4.98
N HIS A 56 -6.43 6.53 -6.09
CA HIS A 56 -6.27 7.74 -6.91
C HIS A 56 -7.60 8.19 -7.54
N ASN A 57 -8.47 7.25 -7.91
CA ASN A 57 -9.76 7.58 -8.51
C ASN A 57 -10.75 8.17 -7.49
N THR A 58 -10.65 7.83 -6.19
CA THR A 58 -11.54 8.39 -5.15
C THR A 58 -11.18 9.81 -4.71
N THR A 59 -9.94 10.26 -4.94
CA THR A 59 -9.48 11.62 -4.56
C THR A 59 -9.87 12.69 -5.59
N ASN A 60 -10.41 12.30 -6.76
CA ASN A 60 -10.75 13.21 -7.86
C ASN A 60 -12.27 13.46 -8.06
N ASN A 61 -13.10 13.23 -7.03
CA ASN A 61 -14.55 13.52 -7.07
C ASN A 61 -15.01 14.18 -5.77
#